data_AF-A0A7W9T131-F1
#
_entry.id   AF-A0A7W9T131-F1
#
_cell.length_a   1.000
_cell.length_b   1.000
_cell.length_c   1.000
_cell.angle_alpha   90.00
_cell.angle_beta   90.00
_cell.angle_gamma   90.00
#
_symmetry.space_group_name_H-M   'P 1'
#
loop_
_entity.id
_entity.type
_entity.pdbx_description
1 polymer ?
#
loop_
_entity_poly.entity_id
_entity_poly.type
_entity_poly.pdbx_seq_one_letter_code
_entity_poly.pdbx_strand_id
1 'polypeptide(L)'
;MALLEQYQVLWGRQERKEFAVELVPVVLPLALLYGFTPEGQVPPLWLASGLWLLATALVAVLAVRRLHDIGRSGWYALLLLVPGLSALMLLALLVLPGLPCVTRHGATNRLQATG
;
A
#
# COMPACT_ATOMS: atom_id res chain seq x y z
N MET A 1 -25.78 7.28 10.00
CA MET A 1 -25.66 7.26 8.51
C MET A 1 -24.26 7.69 8.04
N ALA A 2 -23.63 8.74 8.59
CA ALA A 2 -22.27 9.17 8.19
C ALA A 2 -21.14 8.12 8.39
N LEU A 3 -21.21 7.29 9.44
CA LEU A 3 -20.21 6.23 9.70
C LEU A 3 -20.20 5.12 8.64
N LEU A 4 -21.35 4.81 8.03
CA LEU A 4 -21.44 3.78 6.99
C LEU A 4 -20.86 4.26 5.67
N GLU A 5 -21.00 5.56 5.35
CA GLU A 5 -20.35 6.15 4.18
C GLU A 5 -18.83 6.21 4.36
N GLN A 6 -18.34 6.59 5.54
CA GLN A 6 -16.92 6.52 5.87
C GLN A 6 -16.38 5.09 5.75
N TYR A 7 -17.14 4.09 6.21
CA TYR A 7 -16.76 2.69 6.07
C TYR A 7 -16.64 2.25 4.60
N GLN A 8 -17.55 2.69 3.73
CA GLN A 8 -17.49 2.41 2.30
C GLN A 8 -16.30 3.09 1.61
N VAL A 9 -15.91 4.30 2.02
CA VAL A 9 -14.70 4.97 1.50
C VAL A 9 -13.42 4.25 1.97
N LEU A 10 -13.37 3.82 3.23
CA LEU A 10 -12.25 3.07 3.79
C LEU A 10 -12.12 1.64 3.22
N TRP A 11 -13.20 1.09 2.66
CA TRP A 11 -13.21 -0.22 1.99
C TRP A 11 -13.41 -0.12 0.46
N GLY A 12 -13.36 1.10 -0.08
CA GLY A 12 -13.49 1.37 -1.51
C GLY A 12 -12.31 0.82 -2.30
N ARG A 13 -12.54 0.56 -3.59
CA ARG A 13 -11.55 0.04 -4.54
C ARG A 13 -10.29 0.92 -4.53
N GLN A 14 -9.13 0.36 -4.20
CA GLN A 14 -7.86 1.06 -4.26
C GLN A 14 -7.28 0.96 -5.68
N GLU A 15 -7.30 2.09 -6.37
CA GLU A 15 -6.60 2.21 -7.64
C GLU A 15 -5.08 2.21 -7.42
N ARG A 16 -4.30 1.83 -8.44
CA ARG A 16 -2.82 1.81 -8.36
C ARG A 16 -2.24 3.15 -7.91
N LYS A 17 -2.87 4.25 -8.33
CA LYS A 17 -2.44 5.61 -8.02
C LYS A 17 -2.64 5.92 -6.53
N GLU A 18 -3.77 5.51 -5.98
CA GLU A 18 -4.08 5.68 -4.55
C GLU A 18 -3.11 4.85 -3.71
N PHE A 19 -2.91 3.57 -4.06
CA PHE A 19 -1.93 2.72 -3.40
C PHE A 19 -0.52 3.33 -3.42
N ALA A 20 -0.07 3.88 -4.56
CA ALA A 20 1.23 4.53 -4.66
C ALA A 20 1.32 5.78 -3.77
N VAL A 21 0.29 6.63 -3.78
CA VAL A 21 0.24 7.86 -2.95
C VAL A 21 0.19 7.53 -1.46
N GLU A 22 -0.58 6.53 -1.05
CA GLU A 22 -0.68 6.06 0.34
C GLU A 22 0.61 5.36 0.81
N LEU A 23 1.38 4.76 -0.09
CA LEU A 23 2.66 4.11 0.23
C LEU A 23 3.78 5.10 0.52
N VAL A 24 3.82 6.25 -0.17
CA VAL A 24 4.87 7.28 -0.02
C VAL A 24 5.08 7.73 1.44
N PRO A 25 4.06 8.17 2.20
CA PRO A 25 4.26 8.63 3.57
C PRO A 25 4.73 7.51 4.52
N VAL A 26 4.55 6.24 4.15
CA VAL A 26 5.00 5.10 4.95
C VAL A 26 6.47 4.76 4.67
N VAL A 27 6.90 4.82 3.40
CA VAL A 27 8.26 4.45 2.99
C VAL A 27 9.24 5.63 3.10
N LEU A 28 8.78 6.86 2.87
CA LEU A 28 9.61 8.05 2.87
C LEU A 28 10.39 8.27 4.19
N PRO A 29 9.78 8.15 5.39
CA PRO A 29 10.52 8.35 6.64
C PRO A 29 11.66 7.34 6.82
N LEU A 30 11.47 6.09 6.39
CA LEU A 30 12.52 5.08 6.41
C LEU A 30 13.63 5.42 5.42
N ALA A 31 13.27 5.81 4.19
CA ALA A 31 14.24 6.22 3.18
C ALA A 31 15.06 7.43 3.64
N LEU A 32 14.44 8.41 4.30
CA LEU A 32 15.13 9.56 4.88
C LEU A 32 16.02 9.15 6.06
N LEU A 33 15.53 8.30 6.97
CA LEU A 33 16.32 7.83 8.10
C LEU A 33 17.61 7.15 7.64
N TYR A 34 17.52 6.19 6.72
CA TYR A 34 18.69 5.45 6.24
C TYR A 34 19.51 6.22 5.20
N GLY A 35 18.89 7.09 4.40
CA GLY A 35 19.56 7.85 3.35
C GLY A 35 20.34 9.07 3.85
N PHE A 36 20.00 9.59 5.03
CA PHE A 36 20.69 10.75 5.63
C PHE A 36 21.54 10.41 6.84
N THR A 37 21.60 9.13 7.26
CA THR A 37 22.58 8.69 8.26
C THR A 37 23.98 8.70 7.66
N PRO A 38 24.94 9.44 8.25
CA PRO A 38 26.33 9.44 7.79
C PRO A 38 26.93 8.03 7.78
N GLU A 39 27.85 7.79 6.85
CA GLU A 39 28.59 6.53 6.81
C GLU A 39 29.27 6.23 8.15
N GLY A 40 29.16 4.98 8.62
CA GLY A 40 29.68 4.54 9.92
C GLY A 40 28.78 4.87 11.11
N GLN A 41 27.67 5.59 10.92
CA GLN A 41 26.65 5.79 11.94
C GLN A 41 25.43 4.92 11.65
N VAL A 42 24.94 4.25 12.68
CA VAL A 42 23.67 3.51 12.63
C VAL A 42 22.63 4.25 13.46
N PRO A 43 21.37 4.36 12.98
CA PRO A 43 20.32 4.91 13.80
C PRO A 43 20.15 4.09 15.09
N PRO A 44 19.73 4.71 16.20
CA PRO A 44 19.48 4.00 17.45
C PRO A 44 18.55 2.80 17.21
N LEU A 45 18.94 1.63 17.71
CA LEU A 45 18.28 0.37 17.39
C LEU A 45 16.76 0.41 17.65
N TRP A 46 16.35 0.98 18.78
CA TRP A 46 14.94 1.12 19.15
C TRP A 46 14.13 1.97 18.17
N LEU A 47 14.72 3.03 17.61
CA LEU A 47 14.09 3.92 16.65
C LEU A 47 13.97 3.22 15.29
N ALA A 48 15.08 2.63 14.83
CA ALA A 48 15.13 1.89 13.58
C ALA A 48 14.14 0.71 13.58
N SER A 49 14.12 -0.09 14.66
CA SER A 49 13.20 -1.22 14.79
C SER A 49 11.74 -0.76 14.92
N GLY A 50 11.48 0.31 15.67
CA GLY A 50 10.13 0.84 15.86
C GLY A 50 9.53 1.34 14.55
N LEU A 51 10.28 2.14 13.78
CA LEU A 51 9.84 2.63 12.48
C LEU A 51 9.70 1.51 11.46
N TRP A 52 10.62 0.54 11.45
CA TRP A 52 10.53 -0.61 10.56
C TRP A 52 9.26 -1.43 10.81
N LEU A 53 8.94 -1.74 12.07
CA LEU A 53 7.73 -2.47 12.45
C LEU A 53 6.47 -1.69 12.08
N LEU A 54 6.44 -0.39 12.40
CA LEU A 54 5.30 0.48 12.07
C LEU A 54 5.07 0.55 10.56
N ALA A 55 6.12 0.80 9.79
CA ALA A 55 6.02 0.86 8.33
C ALA A 55 5.56 -0.49 7.76
N THR A 56 6.13 -1.60 8.22
CA THR A 56 5.75 -2.94 7.76
C THR A 56 4.28 -3.23 8.04
N ALA A 57 3.78 -2.87 9.23
CA ALA A 57 2.37 -3.05 9.58
C ALA A 57 1.44 -2.21 8.69
N LEU A 58 1.77 -0.94 8.45
CA LEU A 58 0.99 -0.05 7.59
C LEU A 58 0.99 -0.55 6.13
N VAL A 59 2.15 -0.90 5.59
CA VAL A 59 2.26 -1.45 4.24
C VAL A 59 1.48 -2.76 4.10
N ALA A 60 1.49 -3.62 5.12
CA ALA A 60 0.71 -4.86 5.10
C ALA A 60 -0.80 -4.59 4.95
N VAL A 61 -1.34 -3.60 5.66
CA VAL A 61 -2.75 -3.21 5.54
C VAL A 61 -3.07 -2.71 4.12
N LEU A 62 -2.23 -1.83 3.57
CA LEU A 62 -2.39 -1.33 2.21
C LEU A 62 -2.30 -2.45 1.17
N ALA A 63 -1.35 -3.37 1.35
CA ALA A 63 -1.15 -4.51 0.48
C ALA A 63 -2.32 -5.49 0.51
N VAL A 64 -2.93 -5.75 1.68
CA VAL A 64 -4.14 -6.58 1.78
C VAL A 64 -5.28 -5.97 0.97
N ARG A 65 -5.52 -4.65 1.09
CA ARG A 65 -6.54 -3.93 0.30
C ARG A 65 -6.26 -4.07 -1.19
N ARG A 66 -5.02 -3.81 -1.61
CA ARG A 66 -4.60 -3.94 -3.01
C ARG A 66 -4.70 -5.37 -3.54
N LEU A 67 -4.35 -6.37 -2.74
CA LEU A 67 -4.46 -7.80 -3.08
C LEU A 67 -5.92 -8.18 -3.33
N HIS A 68 -6.83 -7.73 -2.48
CA HIS A 68 -8.26 -7.96 -2.66
C HIS A 68 -8.78 -7.30 -3.94
N ASP A 69 -8.31 -6.10 -4.30
CA ASP A 69 -8.70 -5.44 -5.55
C ASP A 69 -8.22 -6.15 -6.83
N ILE A 70 -7.09 -6.86 -6.76
CA ILE A 70 -6.59 -7.69 -7.87
C ILE A 70 -7.15 -9.12 -7.82
N GLY A 71 -8.10 -9.41 -6.93
CA GLY A 71 -8.74 -10.72 -6.79
C GLY A 71 -7.83 -11.81 -6.21
N ARG A 72 -6.81 -11.43 -5.43
CA ARG A 72 -5.91 -12.35 -4.72
C ARG A 72 -6.21 -12.34 -3.23
N SER A 73 -5.88 -13.43 -2.55
CA SER A 73 -6.06 -13.53 -1.09
C SER A 73 -5.14 -12.57 -0.33
N GLY A 74 -5.64 -11.88 0.69
CA GLY A 74 -4.85 -11.01 1.56
C GLY A 74 -3.67 -11.70 2.27
N TRP A 75 -3.69 -13.03 2.38
CA TRP A 75 -2.59 -13.84 2.93
C TRP A 75 -1.24 -13.61 2.25
N TYR A 76 -1.21 -13.23 0.97
CA TYR A 76 0.05 -12.91 0.31
C TYR A 76 0.76 -11.71 0.96
N ALA A 77 0.05 -10.82 1.67
CA ALA A 77 0.66 -9.70 2.38
C ALA A 77 1.67 -10.14 3.46
N LEU A 78 1.59 -11.38 3.97
CA LEU A 78 2.59 -11.92 4.89
C LEU A 78 3.99 -12.00 4.27
N LEU A 79 4.10 -12.05 2.94
CA LEU A 79 5.39 -12.02 2.23
C LEU A 79 6.15 -10.70 2.47
N LEU A 80 5.47 -9.64 2.92
CA LEU A 80 6.11 -8.38 3.32
C LEU A 80 6.94 -8.50 4.61
N LEU A 81 6.68 -9.51 5.44
CA LEU A 81 7.48 -9.77 6.65
C LEU A 81 8.84 -10.38 6.32
N VAL A 82 9.01 -10.93 5.12
CA VAL A 82 10.26 -11.52 4.66
C VAL A 82 11.14 -10.42 4.04
N PRO A 83 12.31 -10.10 4.63
CA PRO A 83 13.23 -9.12 4.05
C PRO A 83 13.65 -9.52 2.63
N GLY A 84 13.76 -8.54 1.73
CA GLY A 84 14.06 -8.77 0.31
C GLY A 84 12.84 -9.13 -0.53
N LEU A 85 12.02 -10.08 -0.07
CA LEU A 85 10.76 -10.43 -0.74
C LEU A 85 9.73 -9.29 -0.64
N SER A 86 9.77 -8.54 0.46
CA SER A 86 8.94 -7.37 0.70
C SER A 86 9.04 -6.31 -0.41
N ALA A 87 10.25 -6.03 -0.91
CA ALA A 87 10.46 -5.07 -1.99
C ALA A 87 9.89 -5.57 -3.32
N LEU A 88 10.13 -6.83 -3.67
CA LEU A 88 9.60 -7.45 -4.89
C LEU A 88 8.07 -7.48 -4.89
N MET A 89 7.49 -7.81 -3.73
CA MET A 89 6.05 -7.81 -3.50
C MET A 89 5.44 -6.41 -3.71
N LEU A 90 6.06 -5.37 -3.15
CA LEU A 90 5.60 -3.98 -3.32
C LEU A 90 5.67 -3.52 -4.77
N LEU A 91 6.78 -3.82 -5.46
CA LEU A 91 6.94 -3.55 -6.88
C LEU A 91 5.86 -4.26 -7.70
N ALA A 92 5.59 -5.53 -7.41
CA ALA A 92 4.51 -6.26 -8.06
C ALA A 92 3.16 -5.56 -7.84
N LEU A 93 2.81 -5.15 -6.63
CA LEU A 93 1.55 -4.47 -6.33
C LEU A 93 1.41 -3.09 -7.00
N LEU A 94 2.52 -2.38 -7.21
CA LEU A 94 2.59 -1.12 -7.97
C LEU A 94 2.38 -1.33 -9.48
N VAL A 95 2.98 -2.39 -10.03
CA VAL A 95 3.05 -2.63 -11.48
C VAL A 95 1.89 -3.50 -12.01
N LEU A 96 1.30 -4.36 -11.18
CA LEU A 96 0.24 -5.26 -11.65
C LEU A 96 -1.09 -4.53 -11.91
N PRO A 97 -1.72 -4.83 -13.07
CA PRO A 97 -3.13 -5.10 -13.21
C PRO A 97 -4.06 -4.87 -12.03
N GLY A 98 -4.85 -3.80 -11.94
CA GLY A 98 -6.17 -4.01 -11.33
C GLY A 98 -6.95 -4.96 -12.24
N LEU A 99 -7.78 -5.88 -11.70
CA LEU A 99 -8.66 -6.65 -12.57
C LEU A 99 -9.50 -5.69 -13.42
N PRO A 100 -9.56 -5.87 -14.75
CA PRO A 100 -10.46 -5.12 -15.63
C PRO A 100 -11.86 -5.71 -15.48
N CYS A 101 -12.42 -5.73 -14.27
CA CYS A 101 -13.84 -5.99 -14.16
C CYS A 101 -14.56 -4.69 -14.53
N VAL A 102 -15.44 -4.79 -15.53
CA VAL A 102 -16.70 -4.07 -15.47
C VAL A 102 -17.29 -4.44 -14.12
N THR A 103 -17.26 -3.49 -13.20
CA THR A 103 -17.83 -3.64 -11.88
C THR A 103 -19.32 -3.94 -12.05
N ARG A 104 -19.79 -5.06 -11.49
CA ARG A 104 -21.23 -5.29 -11.21
C ARG A 104 -21.85 -4.15 -10.37
N HIS A 105 -21.03 -3.25 -9.83
CA HIS A 105 -21.38 -2.10 -9.00
C HIS A 105 -20.87 -0.76 -9.57
N GLY A 106 -21.06 -0.51 -10.87
CA GLY A 106 -21.11 0.84 -11.40
C GLY A 106 -19.88 1.29 -12.18
N ALA A 107 -20.16 2.04 -13.24
CA ALA A 107 -19.22 2.53 -14.25
C ALA A 107 -18.03 3.27 -13.65
N THR A 108 -16.86 3.05 -14.23
CA THR A 108 -15.74 3.99 -14.15
C THR A 108 -16.25 5.39 -14.54
N ASN A 109 -16.21 6.34 -13.60
CA ASN A 109 -16.59 7.76 -13.76
C ASN A 109 -15.69 8.53 -14.77
N ARG A 110 -15.04 7.83 -15.71
CA ARG A 110 -14.20 8.45 -16.75
C ARG A 110 -14.90 8.49 -18.12
N LEU A 111 -16.01 7.79 -18.30
CA LEU A 111 -16.77 7.79 -19.55
C LEU A 111 -17.99 8.74 -19.56
N GLN A 112 -18.24 9.47 -18.47
CA GLN A 112 -19.37 10.41 -18.36
C GLN A 112 -18.97 11.89 -18.48
N ALA A 113 -17.67 12.22 -18.59
CA ALA A 113 -17.19 13.59 -18.73
C ALA A 113 -16.99 14.02 -20.19
N THR A 114 -17.52 13.27 -21.16
CA THR A 114 -17.35 13.54 -22.61
C THR A 114 -18.68 13.33 -23.37
N GLY A 115 -19.78 13.78 -22.77
CA GLY A 115 -21.09 13.90 -23.43
C GLY A 115 -21.60 15.31 -23.32
#